data_AF-A0A1L8I8V8-F1
#
_entry.id   AF-A0A1L8I8V8-F1
#
_cell.length_a   1.000
_cell.length_b   1.000
_cell.length_c   1.000
_cell.angle_alpha   90.00
_cell.angle_beta   90.00
_cell.angle_gamma   90.00
#
_symmetry.space_group_name_H-M   'P 1'
#
loop_
_entity.id
_entity.type
_entity.pdbx_description
1 polymer ?
#
loop_
_entity_poly.entity_id
_entity_poly.type
_entity_poly.pdbx_seq_one_letter_code
_entity_poly.pdbx_strand_id
1 'polypeptide(L)'
;MAGWSEEFAEAVRLHHLGVDGDKAAVRKAHAMLEKLQQQVDDNLVRAYYGSVLTLVGRDAVNPTERVQKALQGVKILNEAVAKEPNNVEIRLLRGFVCNRLPKVYFHRTHIAVEDFNHVLGLDAKKRLLPRELYW
;
A
#
# COMPACT_ATOMS: atom_id res chain seq x y z
N MET A 1 -12.35 -20.69 -10.76
CA MET A 1 -12.14 -19.67 -9.71
C MET A 1 -10.81 -18.90 -9.92
N ALA A 2 -10.52 -18.41 -11.13
CA ALA A 2 -9.20 -17.82 -11.46
C ALA A 2 -9.22 -16.30 -11.76
N GLY A 3 -10.39 -15.71 -12.05
CA GLY A 3 -10.46 -14.36 -12.61
C GLY A 3 -9.96 -13.23 -11.71
N TRP A 4 -10.18 -13.31 -10.39
CA TRP A 4 -9.80 -12.21 -9.48
C TRP A 4 -8.28 -12.12 -9.28
N SER A 5 -7.53 -13.22 -9.47
CA SER A 5 -6.08 -13.23 -9.31
C SER A 5 -5.36 -12.48 -10.43
N GLU A 6 -5.85 -12.61 -11.67
CA GLU A 6 -5.35 -11.84 -12.82
C GLU A 6 -5.75 -10.36 -12.72
N GLU A 7 -7.01 -10.08 -12.33
CA GLU A 7 -7.46 -8.71 -12.06
C GLU A 7 -6.61 -8.05 -10.96
N PHE A 8 -6.30 -8.80 -9.90
CA PHE A 8 -5.47 -8.30 -8.81
C PHE A 8 -4.01 -8.06 -9.25
N ALA A 9 -3.41 -8.98 -9.99
CA ALA A 9 -2.05 -8.81 -10.51
C ALA A 9 -1.92 -7.57 -11.41
N GLU A 10 -2.91 -7.30 -12.27
CA GLU A 10 -2.93 -6.08 -13.09
C GLU A 10 -3.13 -4.82 -12.22
N ALA A 11 -3.97 -4.89 -11.18
CA ALA A 11 -4.14 -3.78 -10.25
C ALA A 11 -2.85 -3.44 -9.49
N VAL A 12 -2.07 -4.46 -9.09
CA VAL A 12 -0.74 -4.30 -8.46
C VAL A 12 0.24 -3.67 -9.46
N ARG A 13 0.27 -4.15 -10.71
CA ARG A 13 1.13 -3.56 -11.75
C ARG A 13 0.81 -2.08 -11.99
N LEU A 14 -0.47 -1.72 -12.06
CA LEU A 14 -0.92 -0.33 -12.19
C LEU A 14 -0.61 0.50 -10.94
N HIS A 15 -0.71 -0.09 -9.75
CA HIS A 15 -0.29 0.56 -8.52
C HIS A 15 1.20 0.93 -8.56
N HIS A 16 2.08 0.02 -8.99
CA HIS A 16 3.51 0.29 -9.12
C HIS A 16 3.79 1.45 -10.09
N LEU A 17 3.16 1.46 -11.27
CA LEU A 17 3.24 2.62 -12.18
C LEU A 17 2.75 3.93 -11.51
N GLY A 18 1.70 3.83 -10.69
CA GLY A 18 1.18 4.95 -9.91
C GLY A 18 2.16 5.46 -8.84
N VAL A 19 2.90 4.55 -8.20
CA VAL A 19 3.99 4.87 -7.25
C VAL A 19 5.10 5.66 -7.95
N ASP A 20 5.37 5.34 -9.21
CA ASP A 20 6.37 6.01 -10.08
C ASP A 20 5.86 7.32 -10.70
N GLY A 21 4.58 7.66 -10.51
CA GLY A 21 4.01 8.96 -10.85
C GLY A 21 2.92 8.94 -11.93
N ASP A 22 2.57 7.78 -12.48
CA ASP A 22 1.49 7.68 -13.47
C ASP A 22 0.10 7.85 -12.81
N LYS A 23 -0.45 9.06 -12.92
CA LYS A 23 -1.78 9.40 -12.38
C LYS A 23 -2.92 8.64 -13.05
N ALA A 24 -2.77 8.24 -14.32
CA ALA A 24 -3.79 7.45 -15.00
C ALA A 24 -3.80 6.02 -14.47
N ALA A 25 -2.61 5.45 -14.20
CA ALA A 25 -2.48 4.16 -13.55
C ALA A 25 -3.07 4.17 -12.12
N VAL A 26 -2.85 5.24 -11.34
CA VAL A 26 -3.49 5.41 -10.01
C VAL A 26 -5.01 5.32 -10.09
N ARG A 27 -5.64 6.03 -11.03
CA ARG A 27 -7.11 5.99 -11.18
C ARG A 27 -7.62 4.60 -11.56
N LYS A 28 -6.93 3.92 -12.47
CA LYS A 28 -7.29 2.55 -12.89
C LYS A 28 -7.10 1.55 -11.74
N ALA A 29 -5.96 1.57 -11.07
CA ALA A 29 -5.68 0.74 -9.91
C ALA A 29 -6.71 0.96 -8.80
N HIS A 30 -7.07 2.21 -8.50
CA HIS A 30 -8.10 2.53 -7.51
C HIS A 30 -9.44 1.90 -7.86
N ALA A 31 -9.92 2.07 -9.10
CA ALA A 31 -11.20 1.50 -9.52
C ALA A 31 -11.21 -0.04 -9.45
N MET A 32 -10.11 -0.69 -9.85
CA MET A 32 -9.99 -2.16 -9.77
C MET A 32 -9.95 -2.64 -8.33
N LEU A 33 -9.13 -2.03 -7.48
CA LEU A 33 -8.96 -2.43 -6.07
C LEU A 33 -10.21 -2.14 -5.25
N GLU A 34 -10.93 -1.05 -5.53
CA GLU A 34 -12.21 -0.72 -4.89
C GLU A 34 -13.26 -1.80 -5.13
N LYS A 35 -13.35 -2.30 -6.36
CA LYS A 35 -14.22 -3.43 -6.72
C LYS A 35 -13.74 -4.73 -6.06
N LEU A 36 -12.45 -5.05 -6.19
CA LEU A 36 -11.89 -6.32 -5.70
C LEU A 36 -12.05 -6.49 -4.19
N GLN A 37 -11.80 -5.45 -3.38
CA GLN A 37 -11.93 -5.55 -1.92
C GLN A 37 -13.37 -5.84 -1.44
N GLN A 38 -14.38 -5.62 -2.28
CA GLN A 38 -15.79 -5.92 -1.98
C GLN A 38 -16.15 -7.36 -2.37
N GLN A 39 -15.38 -7.96 -3.28
CA GLN A 39 -15.63 -9.29 -3.83
C GLN A 39 -14.82 -10.38 -3.15
N VAL A 40 -13.68 -10.02 -2.57
CA VAL A 40 -12.72 -10.97 -1.98
C VAL A 40 -12.37 -10.52 -0.56
N ASP A 41 -12.44 -11.45 0.39
CA ASP A 41 -11.97 -11.25 1.76
C ASP A 41 -10.48 -11.58 1.87
N ASP A 42 -9.64 -10.70 1.31
CA ASP A 42 -8.18 -10.84 1.30
C ASP A 42 -7.52 -9.56 1.83
N ASN A 43 -6.60 -9.71 2.81
CA ASN A 43 -5.99 -8.55 3.48
C ASN A 43 -4.92 -7.87 2.62
N LEU A 44 -4.30 -8.59 1.68
CA LEU A 44 -3.34 -8.01 0.74
C LEU A 44 -4.07 -7.15 -0.29
N VAL A 45 -5.21 -7.61 -0.80
CA VAL A 45 -6.10 -6.78 -1.67
C VAL A 45 -6.51 -5.49 -0.94
N ARG A 46 -6.93 -5.60 0.33
CA ARG A 46 -7.25 -4.43 1.16
C ARG A 46 -6.04 -3.52 1.37
N ALA A 47 -4.85 -4.08 1.61
CA ALA A 47 -3.62 -3.30 1.78
C ALA A 47 -3.28 -2.49 0.52
N TYR A 48 -3.37 -3.10 -0.66
CA TYR A 48 -3.19 -2.38 -1.93
C TYR A 48 -4.25 -1.30 -2.15
N TYR A 49 -5.51 -1.56 -1.80
CA TYR A 49 -6.56 -0.53 -1.82
C TYR A 49 -6.23 0.65 -0.89
N GLY A 50 -5.77 0.37 0.33
CA GLY A 50 -5.31 1.41 1.26
C GLY A 50 -4.12 2.21 0.70
N SER A 51 -3.16 1.53 0.08
CA SER A 51 -2.00 2.16 -0.55
C SER A 51 -2.40 3.06 -1.73
N VAL A 52 -3.25 2.59 -2.65
CA VAL A 52 -3.68 3.40 -3.81
C VAL A 52 -4.53 4.60 -3.41
N LEU A 53 -5.31 4.52 -2.31
CA LEU A 53 -6.01 5.68 -1.75
C LEU A 53 -5.05 6.81 -1.37
N THR A 54 -3.86 6.48 -0.87
CA THR A 54 -2.85 7.51 -0.56
C THR A 54 -2.28 8.15 -1.83
N LEU A 55 -2.18 7.41 -2.94
CA LEU A 55 -1.81 7.94 -4.25
C LEU A 55 -2.93 8.80 -4.84
N VAL A 56 -4.20 8.42 -4.67
CA VAL A 56 -5.35 9.27 -5.03
C VAL A 56 -5.28 10.59 -4.27
N GLY A 57 -5.00 10.54 -2.95
CA GLY A 57 -4.79 11.73 -2.14
C GLY A 57 -3.64 12.61 -2.65
N ARG A 58 -2.48 12.01 -2.97
CA ARG A 58 -1.33 12.71 -3.57
C ARG A 58 -1.73 13.49 -4.82
N ASP A 59 -2.52 12.86 -5.69
CA ASP A 59 -2.91 13.42 -6.99
C ASP A 59 -4.09 14.40 -6.92
N ALA A 60 -4.80 14.45 -5.80
CA ALA A 60 -5.94 15.34 -5.60
C ALA A 60 -5.53 16.82 -5.61
N VAL A 61 -6.36 17.64 -6.28
CA VAL A 61 -6.20 19.10 -6.35
C VAL A 61 -6.70 19.74 -5.05
N ASN A 62 -7.80 19.22 -4.49
CA ASN A 62 -8.39 19.74 -3.26
C ASN A 62 -7.55 19.30 -2.03
N PRO A 63 -7.06 20.24 -1.20
CA PRO A 63 -6.25 19.90 -0.01
C PRO A 63 -6.99 19.04 1.03
N THR A 64 -8.29 19.28 1.23
CA THR A 64 -9.11 18.50 2.17
C THR A 64 -9.25 17.05 1.68
N GLU A 65 -9.53 16.86 0.40
CA GLU A 65 -9.61 15.53 -0.21
C GLU A 65 -8.27 14.79 -0.10
N ARG A 66 -7.16 15.49 -0.37
CA ARG A 66 -5.81 14.93 -0.22
C ARG A 66 -5.58 14.34 1.17
N VAL A 67 -5.91 15.10 2.22
CA VAL A 67 -5.73 14.64 3.60
C VAL A 67 -6.70 13.51 3.95
N GLN A 68 -7.97 13.62 3.56
CA GLN A 68 -8.97 12.57 3.82
C GLN A 68 -8.58 11.23 3.20
N LYS A 69 -8.18 11.23 1.93
CA LYS A 69 -7.75 10.02 1.23
C LYS A 69 -6.47 9.42 1.82
N ALA A 70 -5.51 10.26 2.21
CA ALA A 70 -4.31 9.80 2.91
C ALA A 70 -4.63 9.13 4.25
N LEU A 71 -5.49 9.75 5.08
CA LEU A 71 -5.91 9.18 6.37
C LEU A 71 -6.68 7.88 6.21
N GLN A 72 -7.58 7.82 5.22
CA GLN A 72 -8.34 6.61 4.91
C GLN A 72 -7.40 5.46 4.51
N GLY A 73 -6.45 5.71 3.61
CA GLY A 73 -5.47 4.72 3.18
C GLY A 73 -4.59 4.22 4.33
N VAL A 74 -4.11 5.14 5.18
CA VAL A 74 -3.33 4.79 6.38
C VAL A 74 -4.13 3.94 7.36
N LYS A 75 -5.41 4.25 7.58
CA LYS A 75 -6.29 3.45 8.45
C LYS A 75 -6.39 2.02 7.95
N ILE A 76 -6.67 1.83 6.66
CA ILE A 76 -6.79 0.50 6.03
C ILE A 76 -5.48 -0.29 6.15
N LEU A 77 -4.33 0.35 5.91
CA LEU A 77 -3.02 -0.30 6.05
C LEU A 77 -2.72 -0.72 7.49
N ASN A 78 -3.11 0.08 8.48
CA ASN A 78 -2.97 -0.30 9.89
C ASN A 78 -3.81 -1.54 10.21
N GLU A 79 -5.06 -1.59 9.73
CA GLU A 79 -5.95 -2.74 9.93
C GLU A 79 -5.41 -3.99 9.22
N ALA A 80 -4.86 -3.86 8.01
CA ALA A 80 -4.28 -4.97 7.27
C ALA A 80 -3.06 -5.57 8.01
N VAL A 81 -2.15 -4.74 8.53
CA VAL A 81 -1.02 -5.24 9.36
C VAL A 81 -1.51 -5.84 10.67
N ALA A 82 -2.54 -5.28 11.30
CA ALA A 82 -3.08 -5.86 12.53
C ALA A 82 -3.66 -7.27 12.32
N LYS A 83 -4.26 -7.53 11.15
CA LYS A 83 -4.80 -8.85 10.79
C LYS A 83 -3.72 -9.83 10.34
N GLU A 84 -2.73 -9.37 9.59
CA GLU A 84 -1.64 -10.20 9.07
C GLU A 84 -0.27 -9.61 9.42
N PRO A 85 0.13 -9.67 10.71
CA PRO A 85 1.32 -8.98 11.19
C PRO A 85 2.64 -9.55 10.69
N ASN A 86 2.64 -10.70 10.00
CA ASN A 86 3.84 -11.31 9.43
C ASN A 86 3.87 -11.24 7.89
N ASN A 87 2.86 -10.64 7.27
CA ASN A 87 2.82 -10.48 5.82
C ASN A 87 3.78 -9.35 5.41
N VAL A 88 4.90 -9.74 4.80
CA VAL A 88 6.00 -8.84 4.39
C VAL A 88 5.50 -7.76 3.44
N GLU A 89 4.66 -8.12 2.48
CA GLU A 89 4.19 -7.19 1.45
C GLU A 89 3.25 -6.13 2.03
N ILE A 90 2.34 -6.52 2.92
CA ILE A 90 1.45 -5.58 3.63
C ILE A 90 2.29 -4.60 4.48
N ARG A 91 3.32 -5.09 5.17
CA ARG A 91 4.23 -4.23 5.95
C ARG A 91 5.04 -3.28 5.07
N LEU A 92 5.55 -3.75 3.93
CA LEU A 92 6.25 -2.90 2.97
C LEU A 92 5.34 -1.79 2.46
N LEU A 93 4.09 -2.11 2.08
CA LEU A 93 3.10 -1.11 1.65
C LEU A 93 2.88 -0.04 2.74
N ARG A 94 2.64 -0.46 3.99
CA ARG A 94 2.45 0.48 5.12
C ARG A 94 3.69 1.30 5.39
N GLY A 95 4.88 0.67 5.37
CA GLY A 95 6.16 1.31 5.63
C GLY A 95 6.48 2.39 4.59
N PHE A 96 6.35 2.07 3.29
CA PHE A 96 6.58 3.04 2.23
C PHE A 96 5.60 4.21 2.27
N VAL A 97 4.31 3.95 2.50
CA VAL A 97 3.30 5.01 2.67
C VAL A 97 3.66 5.91 3.84
N CYS A 98 3.94 5.35 5.02
CA CYS A 98 4.28 6.11 6.22
C CYS A 98 5.59 6.91 6.07
N ASN A 99 6.54 6.41 5.28
CA ASN A 99 7.79 7.12 4.99
C ASN A 99 7.59 8.31 4.02
N ARG A 100 6.67 8.20 3.06
CA ARG A 100 6.40 9.24 2.05
C ARG A 100 5.45 10.34 2.56
N LEU A 101 4.69 10.10 3.62
CA LEU A 101 3.78 11.09 4.18
C LEU A 101 4.55 12.28 4.82
N PRO A 102 4.05 13.53 4.68
CA PRO A 102 4.65 14.70 5.31
C PRO A 102 4.80 14.55 6.83
N LYS A 103 6.04 14.53 7.32
CA LYS A 103 6.37 14.27 8.72
C LYS A 103 5.73 15.27 9.69
N VAL A 104 5.65 16.54 9.29
CA VAL A 104 5.12 17.65 10.09
C VAL A 104 3.64 17.48 10.42
N TYR A 105 2.88 16.75 9.58
CA TYR A 105 1.44 16.59 9.78
C TYR A 105 1.06 15.19 10.28
N PHE A 106 1.76 14.15 9.83
CA PHE A 106 1.34 12.77 10.08
C PHE A 106 2.11 12.07 11.22
N HIS A 107 3.35 12.49 11.50
CA HIS A 107 4.21 11.89 12.53
C HIS A 107 4.37 10.35 12.45
N ARG A 108 4.29 9.75 11.26
CA ARG A 108 4.28 8.29 11.03
C ARG A 108 5.66 7.65 10.80
N THR A 109 6.76 8.40 10.84
CA THR A 109 8.10 7.85 10.52
C THR A 109 8.48 6.66 11.42
N HIS A 110 8.06 6.66 12.68
CA HIS A 110 8.30 5.55 13.60
C HIS A 110 7.64 4.23 13.12
N ILE A 111 6.45 4.30 12.51
CA ILE A 111 5.76 3.12 11.94
C ILE A 111 6.52 2.60 10.73
N ALA A 112 7.05 3.48 9.87
CA ALA A 112 7.87 3.05 8.75
C ALA A 112 9.14 2.31 9.21
N VAL A 113 9.81 2.84 10.25
CA VAL A 113 10.97 2.19 10.87
C VAL A 113 10.61 0.82 11.45
N GLU A 114 9.48 0.71 12.15
CA GLU A 114 8.98 -0.57 12.67
C GLU A 114 8.80 -1.61 11.56
N ASP A 115 8.11 -1.26 10.46
CA ASP A 115 7.85 -2.18 9.36
C ASP A 115 9.12 -2.60 8.64
N PHE A 116 10.02 -1.66 8.33
CA PHE A 116 11.29 -1.99 7.68
C PHE A 116 12.17 -2.88 8.57
N ASN A 117 12.23 -2.61 9.88
CA ASN A 117 12.97 -3.47 10.82
C ASN A 117 12.38 -4.87 10.92
N HIS A 118 11.04 -4.99 10.92
CA HIS A 118 10.39 -6.30 10.93
C HIS A 118 10.81 -7.11 9.70
N VAL A 119 10.75 -6.50 8.52
CA VAL A 119 11.10 -7.16 7.26
C VAL A 119 12.59 -7.54 7.22
N LEU A 120 13.50 -6.63 7.58
CA LEU A 120 14.94 -6.90 7.63
C LEU A 120 15.30 -8.02 8.62
N GLY A 121 14.61 -8.07 9.77
CA GLY A 121 14.80 -9.11 10.78
C GLY A 121 14.36 -10.50 10.32
N LEU A 122 13.40 -10.59 9.40
CA LEU A 122 13.02 -11.83 8.73
C LEU A 122 14.03 -12.21 7.63
N ASP A 123 14.51 -11.21 6.87
CA ASP A 123 15.42 -11.43 5.75
C ASP A 123 16.76 -12.03 6.19
N ALA A 124 17.32 -11.50 7.28
CA ALA A 124 18.53 -12.03 7.92
C ALA A 124 18.43 -13.53 8.27
N LYS A 125 17.21 -14.07 8.31
CA LYS A 125 16.95 -15.48 8.59
C LYS A 125 16.63 -16.30 7.33
N LYS A 126 16.17 -15.70 6.22
CA LYS A 126 15.48 -16.45 5.14
C LYS A 126 15.54 -15.90 3.69
N ARG A 127 16.18 -14.76 3.36
CA ARG A 127 16.16 -14.16 1.99
C ARG A 127 14.74 -14.00 1.42
N LEU A 128 13.91 -13.19 2.09
CA LEU A 128 12.48 -13.03 1.82
C LEU A 128 12.13 -11.72 1.09
N LEU A 129 13.10 -10.84 0.83
CA LEU A 129 12.82 -9.58 0.15
C LEU A 129 12.63 -9.76 -1.37
N PRO A 130 11.68 -9.03 -1.98
CA PRO A 130 11.60 -8.88 -3.43
C PRO A 130 12.95 -8.44 -4.00
N ARG A 131 13.33 -9.00 -5.16
CA ARG A 131 14.65 -8.72 -5.76
C ARG A 131 14.89 -7.23 -5.96
N GLU A 132 13.83 -6.48 -6.31
CA GLU A 132 13.88 -5.03 -6.54
C GLU A 132 14.44 -4.20 -5.37
N LEU A 133 14.54 -4.76 -4.16
CA LEU A 133 14.99 -4.06 -2.96
C LEU A 133 16.47 -4.32 -2.58
N TYR A 134 17.21 -5.12 -3.34
CA TYR A 134 18.61 -5.50 -3.03
C TYR A 134 19.69 -4.66 -3.74
N TRP A 135 19.33 -3.60 -4.45
CA TRP A 135 20.26 -2.79 -5.24
C TRP A 135 20.08 -1.29 -5.01
#